data_AF-A0A397D9G9-F1
#
_entry.id   AF-A0A397D9G9-F1
#
_cell.length_a   1.000
_cell.length_b   1.000
_cell.length_c   1.000
_cell.angle_alpha   90.00
_cell.angle_beta   90.00
_cell.angle_gamma   90.00
#
_symmetry.space_group_name_H-M   'P 1'
#
loop_
_entity.id
_entity.type
_entity.pdbx_description
1 polymer ?
#
loop_
_entity_poly.entity_id
_entity_poly.type
_entity_poly.pdbx_seq_one_letter_code
_entity_poly.pdbx_strand_id
1 'polypeptide(L)'
;MADDGTIPVEPRVLSIQSHVVHGYVGNRSAVFPMQLLGLEVDVLNTVHFSNHTGYKKFRGERMTSEQLENVVAGLEENDLLHYTHLLTGYVGNPALLRAITDTLRKLRRQNPSSLYVCDPVMGDDGKLYVPPELGTSIIVSLSMLIFSHPCAVDIYRDEVLPLADIITPNQFECELLSGMTLTSDADAIAACRKLHALGPRIVVVSSFTPPKEPHRLWLYASQAVGQGLSNTFKMEVPRLPAYYSGTGDLFAALLLSWLTRHPSNLKLALETVVATVQAVMRRTNDAQSANRTFVRSYERTTTSFTPSYSYVGELKLIQSRRDIEFPTAAHQPEGAAALVAAGVTVVFLTDDKDDVVRYTLSSPDVILS
;
A
#
# COMPACT_ATOMS: atom_id res chain seq x y z
N MET A 1 15.08 6.92 31.37
CA MET A 1 16.09 6.49 30.39
C MET A 1 17.12 7.59 30.31
N ALA A 2 18.40 7.26 30.27
CA ALA A 2 19.46 8.25 30.14
C ALA A 2 19.34 8.94 28.78
N ASP A 3 19.28 10.27 28.80
CA ASP A 3 19.44 11.14 27.64
C ASP A 3 20.93 11.08 27.24
N ASP A 4 21.22 10.35 26.17
CA ASP A 4 22.58 10.11 25.69
C ASP A 4 23.13 11.26 24.83
N GLY A 5 22.42 12.40 24.78
CA GLY A 5 22.83 13.59 24.04
C GLY A 5 22.73 13.43 22.52
N THR A 6 22.13 12.33 22.02
CA THR A 6 21.75 12.26 20.61
C THR A 6 20.52 13.14 20.39
N ILE A 7 20.67 14.20 19.59
CA ILE A 7 19.54 14.99 19.12
C ILE A 7 18.61 14.00 18.38
N PRO A 8 17.33 13.87 18.76
CA PRO A 8 16.41 13.00 18.06
C PRO A 8 16.40 13.39 16.57
N VAL A 9 16.82 12.48 15.70
CA VAL A 9 16.78 12.72 14.26
C VAL A 9 15.31 12.85 13.88
N GLU A 10 14.92 14.04 13.43
CA GLU A 10 13.57 14.31 12.96
C GLU A 10 13.19 13.31 11.85
N PRO A 11 12.03 12.62 11.93
CA PRO A 11 11.62 11.67 10.91
C PRO A 11 11.46 12.32 9.53
N ARG A 12 12.48 12.15 8.69
CA ARG A 12 12.50 12.56 7.28
C ARG A 12 12.31 11.37 6.33
N VAL A 13 11.29 11.47 5.47
CA VAL A 13 10.88 10.47 4.48
C VAL A 13 11.31 10.92 3.09
N LEU A 14 11.95 10.04 2.32
CA LEU A 14 12.01 10.17 0.86
C LEU A 14 10.90 9.35 0.22
N SER A 15 9.91 10.01 -0.38
CA SER A 15 8.79 9.36 -1.06
C SER A 15 8.93 9.41 -2.58
N ILE A 16 9.15 8.24 -3.20
CA ILE A 16 9.34 8.08 -4.64
C ILE A 16 8.13 7.38 -5.26
N GLN A 17 7.19 8.16 -5.79
CA GLN A 17 5.88 7.66 -6.28
C GLN A 17 5.37 8.49 -7.46
N SER A 18 4.21 8.16 -8.00
CA SER A 18 3.55 8.97 -9.03
C SER A 18 3.07 10.34 -8.50
N HIS A 19 2.90 11.32 -9.40
CA HIS A 19 2.22 12.58 -9.11
C HIS A 19 1.14 12.89 -10.14
N VAL A 20 0.01 13.43 -9.67
CA VAL A 20 -1.09 13.91 -10.50
C VAL A 20 -1.50 15.34 -10.14
N VAL A 21 -1.91 16.13 -11.12
CA VAL A 21 -2.45 17.49 -10.89
C VAL A 21 -3.84 17.41 -10.28
N HIS A 22 -4.73 16.61 -10.86
CA HIS A 22 -6.08 16.36 -10.37
C HIS A 22 -6.18 14.99 -9.70
N GLY A 23 -6.70 14.97 -8.48
CA GLY A 23 -6.95 13.76 -7.72
C GLY A 23 -5.88 13.39 -6.70
N TYR A 24 -6.03 12.18 -6.15
CA TYR A 24 -5.20 11.68 -5.05
C TYR A 24 -4.73 10.24 -5.33
N VAL A 25 -3.55 10.12 -5.94
CA VAL A 25 -2.76 8.89 -6.09
C VAL A 25 -1.27 9.22 -5.90
N GLY A 26 -0.44 8.21 -5.65
CA GLY A 26 0.99 8.36 -5.39
C GLY A 26 1.29 9.40 -4.31
N ASN A 27 2.24 10.29 -4.59
CA ASN A 27 2.64 11.36 -3.68
C ASN A 27 1.49 12.33 -3.34
N ARG A 28 0.48 12.49 -4.21
CA ARG A 28 -0.72 13.27 -3.85
C ARG A 28 -1.53 12.62 -2.74
N SER A 29 -1.53 11.29 -2.67
CA SER A 29 -2.22 10.53 -1.63
C SER A 29 -1.38 10.35 -0.36
N ALA A 30 -0.06 10.17 -0.53
CA ALA A 30 0.86 9.83 0.55
C ALA A 30 1.35 11.02 1.40
N VAL A 31 1.68 12.16 0.76
CA VAL A 31 2.41 13.26 1.42
C VAL A 31 1.57 13.94 2.50
N PHE A 32 0.32 14.31 2.18
CA PHE A 32 -0.54 15.05 3.11
C PHE A 32 -0.78 14.27 4.42
N PRO A 33 -1.12 12.96 4.40
CA PRO A 33 -1.22 12.18 5.64
C PRO A 33 0.06 12.12 6.47
N MET A 34 1.23 11.91 5.83
CA MET A 34 2.51 11.85 6.56
C MET A 34 2.85 13.20 7.21
N GLN A 35 2.62 14.31 6.51
CA GLN A 35 2.83 15.67 7.04
C GLN A 35 1.89 15.98 8.22
N LEU A 36 0.61 15.59 8.13
CA LEU A 36 -0.33 15.73 9.25
C LEU A 36 0.11 14.91 10.48
N LEU A 37 0.81 13.80 10.27
CA LEU A 37 1.33 12.94 11.32
C LEU A 37 2.74 13.37 11.82
N GLY A 38 3.26 14.50 11.34
CA GLY A 38 4.48 15.13 11.82
C GLY A 38 5.77 14.61 11.19
N LEU A 39 5.69 14.00 10.00
CA LEU A 39 6.87 13.60 9.24
C LEU A 39 7.26 14.69 8.24
N GLU A 40 8.57 14.94 8.14
CA GLU A 40 9.15 15.70 7.03
C GLU A 40 9.19 14.82 5.78
N VAL A 41 8.72 15.32 4.64
CA VAL A 41 8.55 14.51 3.43
C VAL A 41 9.15 15.21 2.22
N ASP A 42 10.24 14.66 1.71
CA ASP A 42 10.81 15.03 0.41
C ASP A 42 10.27 14.06 -0.66
N VAL A 43 10.02 14.59 -1.85
CA VAL A 43 9.30 13.85 -2.91
C VAL A 43 10.11 13.76 -4.19
N LEU A 44 10.13 12.57 -4.78
CA LEU A 44 10.54 12.35 -6.16
C LEU A 44 9.35 11.77 -6.93
N ASN A 45 8.97 12.42 -8.02
CA ASN A 45 7.78 12.07 -8.78
C ASN A 45 8.15 11.21 -9.99
N THR A 46 7.79 9.93 -9.98
CA THR A 46 8.08 8.99 -11.09
C THR A 46 7.33 9.34 -12.36
N VAL A 47 6.18 10.02 -12.23
CA VAL A 47 5.41 10.61 -13.32
C VAL A 47 4.79 11.92 -12.86
N HIS A 48 4.52 12.82 -13.82
CA HIS A 48 3.75 14.04 -13.59
C HIS A 48 2.59 14.08 -14.59
N PHE A 49 1.42 13.60 -14.17
CA PHE A 49 0.24 13.50 -15.03
C PHE A 49 -0.85 14.50 -14.66
N SER A 50 -1.76 14.77 -15.60
CA SER A 50 -2.95 15.58 -15.35
C SER A 50 -3.88 14.96 -14.30
N ASN A 51 -4.02 13.62 -14.31
CA ASN A 51 -4.90 12.83 -13.46
C ASN A 51 -4.47 11.36 -13.55
N HIS A 52 -5.00 10.50 -12.68
CA HIS A 52 -4.66 9.08 -12.69
C HIS A 52 -5.28 8.34 -13.89
N THR A 53 -4.81 7.12 -14.17
CA THR A 53 -5.12 6.33 -15.38
C THR A 53 -6.52 5.71 -15.39
N GLY A 54 -7.28 5.83 -14.30
CA GLY A 54 -8.69 5.41 -14.24
C GLY A 54 -9.64 6.34 -14.99
N TYR A 55 -9.19 7.55 -15.36
CA TYR A 55 -9.94 8.43 -16.25
C TYR A 55 -9.79 8.01 -17.72
N LYS A 56 -10.78 8.39 -18.53
CA LYS A 56 -10.77 8.14 -19.99
C LYS A 56 -9.56 8.71 -20.72
N LYS A 57 -9.01 9.83 -20.23
CA LYS A 57 -7.84 10.51 -20.82
C LYS A 57 -6.94 11.01 -19.71
N PHE A 58 -5.64 11.01 -19.99
CA PHE A 58 -4.63 11.69 -19.19
C PHE A 58 -3.51 12.16 -20.13
N ARG A 59 -2.72 13.15 -19.66
CA ARG A 59 -1.53 13.68 -20.33
C ARG A 59 -0.45 13.93 -19.29
N GLY A 60 0.80 13.99 -19.74
CA GLY A 60 1.94 14.39 -18.91
C GLY A 60 3.16 13.54 -19.20
N GLU A 61 4.12 13.60 -18.29
CA GLU A 61 5.48 13.11 -18.51
C GLU A 61 5.85 12.02 -17.52
N ARG A 62 6.82 11.18 -17.91
CA ARG A 62 7.40 10.15 -17.06
C ARG A 62 8.85 10.52 -16.78
N MET A 63 9.27 10.33 -15.54
CA MET A 63 10.67 10.49 -15.16
C MET A 63 11.50 9.36 -15.77
N THR A 64 12.63 9.69 -16.39
CA THR A 64 13.62 8.70 -16.82
C THR A 64 14.57 8.34 -15.68
N SER A 65 15.30 7.22 -15.81
CA SER A 65 16.35 6.87 -14.84
C SER A 65 17.42 7.95 -14.75
N GLU A 66 17.86 8.50 -15.89
CA GLU A 66 18.85 9.59 -15.95
C GLU A 66 18.38 10.85 -15.21
N GLN A 67 17.10 11.22 -15.36
CA GLN A 67 16.52 12.36 -14.64
C GLN A 67 16.49 12.11 -13.13
N LEU A 68 16.13 10.90 -12.70
CA LEU A 68 16.15 10.52 -11.28
C LEU A 68 17.58 10.61 -10.72
N GLU A 69 18.53 9.99 -11.42
CA GLU A 69 19.95 9.98 -11.04
C GLU A 69 20.51 11.40 -10.93
N ASN A 70 20.16 12.29 -11.86
CA ASN A 70 20.57 13.69 -11.83
C ASN A 70 20.04 14.45 -10.60
N VAL A 71 18.78 14.23 -10.22
CA VAL A 71 18.21 14.87 -9.02
C VAL A 71 18.84 14.30 -7.75
N VAL A 72 19.03 12.98 -7.68
CA VAL A 72 19.67 12.30 -6.54
C VAL A 72 21.14 12.72 -6.41
N ALA A 73 21.86 12.91 -7.51
CA ALA A 73 23.22 13.46 -7.51
C ALA A 73 23.24 14.86 -6.90
N GLY A 74 22.28 15.73 -7.25
CA GLY A 74 22.16 17.04 -6.62
C GLY A 74 21.92 16.97 -5.10
N LEU A 75 21.13 15.99 -4.61
CA LEU A 75 20.98 15.76 -3.17
C LEU A 75 22.30 15.26 -2.55
N GLU A 76 23.01 14.36 -3.21
CA GLU A 76 24.30 13.79 -2.77
C GLU A 76 25.39 14.87 -2.68
N GLU A 77 25.50 15.73 -3.69
CA GLU A 77 26.45 16.85 -3.75
C GLU A 77 26.23 17.89 -2.65
N ASN A 78 25.00 18.02 -2.16
CA ASN A 78 24.65 18.92 -1.06
C ASN A 78 24.63 18.23 0.32
N ASP A 79 25.06 16.97 0.42
CA ASP A 79 25.03 16.18 1.65
C ASP A 79 23.61 16.06 2.26
N LEU A 80 22.60 15.83 1.40
CA LEU A 80 21.17 15.79 1.76
C LEU A 80 20.57 14.37 1.72
N LEU A 81 21.40 13.32 1.71
CA LEU A 81 20.93 11.93 1.66
C LEU A 81 20.59 11.32 3.04
N HIS A 82 20.44 12.17 4.07
CA HIS A 82 20.17 11.79 5.46
C HIS A 82 18.69 11.49 5.72
N TYR A 83 18.19 10.41 5.12
CA TYR A 83 16.80 9.98 5.28
C TYR A 83 16.66 8.91 6.37
N THR A 84 15.58 9.02 7.15
CA THR A 84 15.21 8.04 8.18
C THR A 84 14.23 7.00 7.65
N HIS A 85 13.46 7.37 6.63
CA HIS A 85 12.44 6.52 6.04
C HIS A 85 12.44 6.65 4.52
N LEU A 86 12.09 5.57 3.84
CA LEU A 86 11.95 5.49 2.39
C LEU A 86 10.57 4.92 2.09
N LEU A 87 9.87 5.52 1.12
CA LEU A 87 8.57 5.04 0.66
C LEU A 87 8.56 4.99 -0.86
N THR A 88 8.28 3.82 -1.43
CA THR A 88 8.09 3.65 -2.87
C THR A 88 6.68 3.13 -3.18
N GLY A 89 6.19 3.48 -4.36
CA GLY A 89 4.89 3.07 -4.88
C GLY A 89 4.95 2.92 -6.40
N TYR A 90 3.96 3.44 -7.13
CA TYR A 90 3.94 3.31 -8.59
C TYR A 90 5.26 3.73 -9.28
N VAL A 91 5.86 2.75 -9.98
CA VAL A 91 7.01 2.95 -10.87
C VAL A 91 6.62 2.62 -12.30
N GLY A 92 6.88 3.55 -13.22
CA GLY A 92 6.37 3.46 -14.59
C GLY A 92 7.10 2.48 -15.50
N ASN A 93 8.34 2.06 -15.17
CA ASN A 93 9.12 1.13 -15.99
C ASN A 93 10.29 0.46 -15.23
N PRO A 94 10.83 -0.66 -15.74
CA PRO A 94 11.95 -1.40 -15.14
C PRO A 94 13.26 -0.62 -14.94
N ALA A 95 13.63 0.26 -15.88
CA ALA A 95 14.88 1.01 -15.78
C ALA A 95 14.83 2.03 -14.64
N LEU A 96 13.71 2.74 -14.51
CA LEU A 96 13.47 3.64 -13.38
C LEU A 96 13.44 2.87 -12.06
N LEU A 97 12.85 1.66 -12.02
CA LEU A 97 12.84 0.83 -10.82
C LEU A 97 14.27 0.48 -10.36
N ARG A 98 15.17 0.12 -11.27
CA ARG A 98 16.59 -0.13 -10.92
C ARG A 98 17.30 1.13 -10.42
N ALA A 99 17.08 2.27 -11.06
CA ALA A 99 17.66 3.54 -10.61
C ALA A 99 17.15 3.93 -9.20
N ILE A 100 15.87 3.64 -8.89
CA ILE A 100 15.32 3.76 -7.54
C ILE A 100 16.04 2.79 -6.59
N THR A 101 16.19 1.52 -6.96
CA THR A 101 16.93 0.53 -6.15
C THR A 101 18.36 0.98 -5.83
N ASP A 102 19.07 1.55 -6.81
CA ASP A 102 20.41 2.10 -6.60
C ASP A 102 20.41 3.32 -5.68
N THR A 103 19.39 4.19 -5.81
CA THR A 103 19.16 5.29 -4.87
C THR A 103 18.95 4.76 -3.45
N LEU A 104 18.10 3.75 -3.24
CA LEU A 104 17.88 3.14 -1.92
C LEU A 104 19.19 2.59 -1.32
N ARG A 105 20.05 1.96 -2.13
CA ARG A 105 21.38 1.49 -1.70
C ARG A 105 22.29 2.64 -1.27
N LYS A 106 22.27 3.78 -1.97
CA LYS A 106 23.00 5.00 -1.56
C LYS A 106 22.50 5.52 -0.21
N LEU A 107 21.19 5.59 -0.03
CA LEU A 107 20.57 6.06 1.21
C LEU A 107 20.87 5.15 2.40
N ARG A 108 20.76 3.83 2.22
CA ARG A 108 21.11 2.84 3.26
C ARG A 108 22.60 2.83 3.62
N ARG A 109 23.50 3.28 2.73
CA ARG A 109 24.92 3.49 3.08
C ARG A 109 25.11 4.65 4.05
N GLN A 110 24.30 5.71 3.93
CA GLN A 110 24.33 6.86 4.85
C GLN A 110 23.61 6.54 6.16
N ASN A 111 22.45 5.88 6.07
CA ASN A 111 21.68 5.44 7.23
C ASN A 111 21.27 3.96 7.11
N PRO A 112 22.09 3.03 7.64
CA PRO A 112 21.79 1.60 7.62
C PRO A 112 20.53 1.20 8.38
N SER A 113 19.97 2.08 9.22
CA SER A 113 18.75 1.85 9.99
C SER A 113 17.48 2.42 9.34
N SER A 114 17.60 3.05 8.17
CA SER A 114 16.47 3.71 7.48
C SER A 114 15.34 2.74 7.15
N LEU A 115 14.13 3.00 7.63
CA LEU A 115 12.98 2.12 7.42
C LEU A 115 12.46 2.26 5.98
N TYR A 116 12.48 1.19 5.20
CA TYR A 116 11.97 1.16 3.83
C TYR A 116 10.63 0.42 3.74
N VAL A 117 9.58 1.16 3.37
CA VAL A 117 8.26 0.63 3.00
C VAL A 117 8.13 0.63 1.48
N CYS A 118 7.91 -0.55 0.91
CA CYS A 118 7.70 -0.75 -0.52
C CYS A 118 6.24 -1.14 -0.79
N ASP A 119 5.53 -0.34 -1.57
CA ASP A 119 4.29 -0.76 -2.23
C ASP A 119 4.66 -1.25 -3.64
N PRO A 120 4.70 -2.57 -3.90
CA PRO A 120 5.19 -3.15 -5.15
C PRO A 120 4.15 -3.04 -6.26
N VAL A 121 3.75 -1.81 -6.58
CA VAL A 121 2.63 -1.52 -7.50
C VAL A 121 2.93 -2.06 -8.88
N MET A 122 2.18 -3.07 -9.29
CA MET A 122 2.32 -3.73 -10.60
C MET A 122 0.99 -3.92 -11.30
N GLY A 123 -0.12 -3.99 -10.58
CA GLY A 123 -1.42 -4.25 -11.18
C GLY A 123 -2.52 -4.55 -10.17
N ASP A 124 -3.73 -4.71 -10.66
CA ASP A 124 -4.91 -5.00 -9.84
C ASP A 124 -5.94 -5.82 -10.65
N ASP A 125 -6.85 -6.52 -9.96
CA ASP A 125 -7.90 -7.37 -10.56
C ASP A 125 -7.37 -8.33 -11.66
N GLY A 126 -6.20 -8.93 -11.42
CA GLY A 126 -5.58 -9.89 -12.35
C GLY A 126 -4.91 -9.26 -13.57
N LYS A 127 -4.74 -7.93 -13.60
CA LYS A 127 -4.20 -7.19 -14.75
C LYS A 127 -3.01 -6.33 -14.34
N LEU A 128 -1.89 -6.50 -15.03
CA LEU A 128 -0.75 -5.60 -14.90
C LEU A 128 -1.11 -4.19 -15.40
N TYR A 129 -0.51 -3.19 -14.77
CA TYR A 129 -0.45 -1.83 -15.29
C TYR A 129 0.57 -1.78 -16.42
N VAL A 130 0.10 -1.99 -17.65
CA VAL A 130 0.96 -2.05 -18.84
C VAL A 130 1.22 -0.63 -19.38
N PRO A 131 2.47 -0.26 -19.70
CA PRO A 131 2.78 0.94 -20.46
C PRO A 131 1.97 1.00 -21.78
N PRO A 132 1.43 2.16 -22.17
CA PRO A 132 0.65 2.31 -23.40
C PRO A 132 1.40 1.89 -24.67
N GLU A 133 2.74 1.94 -24.63
CA GLU A 133 3.64 1.61 -25.74
C GLU A 133 3.62 0.12 -26.12
N LEU A 134 3.18 -0.76 -25.22
CA LEU A 134 3.01 -2.20 -25.50
C LEU A 134 1.70 -2.52 -26.23
N GLY A 135 0.90 -1.49 -26.56
CA GLY A 135 -0.15 -1.50 -27.57
C GLY A 135 -0.81 -2.85 -27.83
N THR A 136 -1.56 -3.39 -26.87
CA THR A 136 -2.76 -4.26 -27.01
C THR A 136 -3.16 -4.72 -25.60
N SER A 137 -4.46 -4.79 -25.31
CA SER A 137 -5.00 -5.62 -24.21
C SER A 137 -4.62 -7.07 -24.44
N ILE A 138 -3.42 -7.49 -24.02
CA ILE A 138 -3.11 -8.90 -23.94
C ILE A 138 -3.54 -9.35 -22.55
N ILE A 139 -4.63 -10.12 -22.48
CA ILE A 139 -4.90 -11.01 -21.37
C ILE A 139 -3.81 -12.09 -21.46
N VAL A 140 -2.63 -11.79 -20.91
CA VAL A 140 -1.54 -12.75 -20.81
C VAL A 140 -1.83 -13.55 -19.54
N SER A 141 -2.14 -14.83 -19.68
CA SER A 141 -2.20 -15.75 -18.53
C SER A 141 -0.91 -15.66 -17.72
N LEU A 142 -0.98 -15.68 -16.38
CA LEU A 142 0.17 -15.61 -15.45
C LEU A 142 1.35 -16.48 -15.90
N SER A 143 1.07 -17.62 -16.54
CA SER A 143 2.05 -18.60 -17.02
C SER A 143 2.96 -18.10 -18.15
N MET A 144 2.52 -17.11 -18.95
CA MET A 144 3.26 -16.61 -20.13
C MET A 144 4.12 -15.37 -19.84
N LEU A 145 3.85 -14.64 -18.75
CA LEU A 145 4.59 -13.43 -18.37
C LEU A 145 5.92 -13.74 -17.67
N ILE A 146 5.99 -14.87 -16.96
CA ILE A 146 7.16 -15.30 -16.18
C ILE A 146 8.37 -15.64 -17.07
N PHE A 147 8.18 -15.95 -18.36
CA PHE A 147 9.20 -16.62 -19.17
C PHE A 147 9.87 -15.80 -20.29
N SER A 148 9.61 -14.49 -20.46
CA SER A 148 10.12 -13.84 -21.70
C SER A 148 10.74 -12.45 -21.60
N HIS A 149 10.67 -11.70 -20.51
CA HIS A 149 11.44 -10.45 -20.32
C HIS A 149 11.71 -10.28 -18.82
N PRO A 150 12.85 -9.68 -18.38
CA PRO A 150 13.02 -9.31 -16.99
C PRO A 150 11.90 -8.33 -16.64
N CYS A 151 10.84 -8.86 -16.06
CA CYS A 151 9.62 -8.14 -15.81
C CYS A 151 9.80 -7.39 -14.50
N ALA A 152 8.98 -6.35 -14.26
CA ALA A 152 9.03 -5.61 -12.99
C ALA A 152 8.95 -6.55 -11.77
N VAL A 153 8.27 -7.69 -11.91
CA VAL A 153 8.18 -8.74 -10.87
C VAL A 153 9.56 -9.28 -10.48
N ASP A 154 10.44 -9.59 -11.44
CA ASP A 154 11.77 -10.13 -11.15
C ASP A 154 12.65 -9.09 -10.44
N ILE A 155 12.58 -7.83 -10.89
CA ILE A 155 13.33 -6.74 -10.24
C ILE A 155 12.81 -6.52 -8.82
N TYR A 156 11.49 -6.52 -8.62
CA TYR A 156 10.93 -6.45 -7.27
C TYR A 156 11.42 -7.63 -6.42
N ARG A 157 11.26 -8.87 -6.89
CA ARG A 157 11.60 -10.09 -6.15
C ARG A 157 13.09 -10.18 -5.80
N ASP A 158 13.96 -9.93 -6.77
CA ASP A 158 15.38 -10.26 -6.68
C ASP A 158 16.25 -9.05 -6.29
N GLU A 159 15.77 -7.82 -6.52
CA GLU A 159 16.55 -6.60 -6.27
C GLU A 159 15.93 -5.68 -5.20
N VAL A 160 14.59 -5.54 -5.14
CA VAL A 160 13.91 -4.60 -4.24
C VAL A 160 13.54 -5.22 -2.90
N LEU A 161 12.89 -6.39 -2.90
CA LEU A 161 12.44 -7.08 -1.69
C LEU A 161 13.58 -7.37 -0.71
N PRO A 162 14.80 -7.74 -1.16
CA PRO A 162 15.96 -7.89 -0.26
C PRO A 162 16.37 -6.61 0.48
N LEU A 163 15.95 -5.43 -0.01
CA LEU A 163 16.22 -4.14 0.62
C LEU A 163 15.04 -3.64 1.47
N ALA A 164 13.83 -4.14 1.24
CA ALA A 164 12.61 -3.66 1.89
C ALA A 164 12.49 -4.22 3.32
N ASP A 165 12.11 -3.36 4.27
CA ASP A 165 11.77 -3.81 5.62
C ASP A 165 10.28 -4.21 5.70
N ILE A 166 9.44 -3.51 4.93
CA ILE A 166 7.99 -3.67 4.90
C ILE A 166 7.51 -3.68 3.45
N ILE A 167 6.64 -4.63 3.10
CA ILE A 167 5.95 -4.63 1.81
C ILE A 167 4.42 -4.61 1.99
N THR A 168 3.71 -3.95 1.06
CA THR A 168 2.25 -3.77 1.12
C THR A 168 1.47 -4.28 -0.12
N PRO A 169 1.83 -5.44 -0.72
CA PRO A 169 1.21 -5.90 -1.97
C PRO A 169 -0.30 -6.10 -1.83
N ASN A 170 -1.05 -5.88 -2.90
CA ASN A 170 -2.42 -6.42 -2.99
C ASN A 170 -2.40 -7.95 -3.28
N GLN A 171 -3.56 -8.61 -3.32
CA GLN A 171 -3.65 -10.05 -3.61
C GLN A 171 -2.91 -10.43 -4.89
N PHE A 172 -3.14 -9.71 -6.00
CA PHE A 172 -2.56 -10.04 -7.30
C PHE A 172 -1.03 -9.90 -7.28
N GLU A 173 -0.52 -8.84 -6.66
CA GLU A 173 0.93 -8.62 -6.51
C GLU A 173 1.57 -9.67 -5.58
N CYS A 174 0.86 -10.06 -4.52
CA CYS A 174 1.29 -11.13 -3.64
C CYS A 174 1.38 -12.47 -4.39
N GLU A 175 0.41 -12.78 -5.24
CA GLU A 175 0.41 -13.98 -6.09
C GLU A 175 1.60 -13.97 -7.06
N LEU A 176 1.87 -12.84 -7.72
CA LEU A 176 3.00 -12.67 -8.63
C LEU A 176 4.35 -12.83 -7.94
N LEU A 177 4.56 -12.17 -6.81
CA LEU A 177 5.84 -12.17 -6.09
C LEU A 177 6.12 -13.52 -5.41
N SER A 178 5.09 -14.17 -4.87
CA SER A 178 5.22 -15.47 -4.20
C SER A 178 5.19 -16.67 -5.17
N GLY A 179 4.70 -16.45 -6.40
CA GLY A 179 4.43 -17.51 -7.37
C GLY A 179 3.36 -18.50 -6.87
N MET A 180 2.39 -18.03 -6.10
CA MET A 180 1.31 -18.84 -5.52
C MET A 180 -0.04 -18.25 -5.90
N THR A 181 -1.05 -19.09 -6.09
CA THR A 181 -2.44 -18.65 -6.16
C THR A 181 -3.01 -18.62 -4.74
N LEU A 182 -3.71 -17.55 -4.38
CA LEU A 182 -4.25 -17.38 -3.04
C LEU A 182 -5.77 -17.57 -3.07
N THR A 183 -6.27 -18.59 -2.36
CA THR A 183 -7.71 -18.90 -2.27
C THR A 183 -8.22 -19.07 -0.84
N SER A 184 -7.31 -19.11 0.14
CA SER A 184 -7.61 -19.39 1.55
C SER A 184 -6.65 -18.64 2.49
N ASP A 185 -7.01 -18.61 3.79
CA ASP A 185 -6.14 -18.08 4.84
C ASP A 185 -4.76 -18.78 4.83
N ALA A 186 -4.74 -20.10 4.64
CA ALA A 186 -3.52 -20.90 4.61
C ALA A 186 -2.61 -20.53 3.42
N ASP A 187 -3.18 -20.27 2.25
CA ASP A 187 -2.41 -19.82 1.08
C ASP A 187 -1.77 -18.45 1.32
N ALA A 188 -2.53 -17.52 1.93
CA ALA A 188 -2.04 -16.18 2.25
C ALA A 188 -0.86 -16.23 3.23
N ILE A 189 -0.93 -17.05 4.29
CA ILE A 189 0.17 -17.21 5.23
C ILE A 189 1.38 -17.89 4.58
N ALA A 190 1.16 -18.91 3.75
CA ALA A 190 2.24 -19.58 3.02
C ALA A 190 2.95 -18.63 2.03
N ALA A 191 2.19 -17.77 1.33
CA ALA A 191 2.74 -16.73 0.48
C ALA A 191 3.54 -15.69 1.29
N CYS A 192 3.03 -15.24 2.44
CA CYS A 192 3.76 -14.34 3.32
C CYS A 192 5.10 -14.94 3.78
N ARG A 193 5.16 -16.24 4.13
CA ARG A 193 6.43 -16.92 4.47
C ARG A 193 7.42 -16.88 3.31
N LYS A 194 6.98 -17.13 2.08
CA LYS A 194 7.85 -17.01 0.90
C LYS A 194 8.39 -15.59 0.73
N LEU A 195 7.54 -14.59 0.91
CA LEU A 195 7.94 -13.19 0.79
C LEU A 195 8.91 -12.78 1.90
N HIS A 196 8.68 -13.20 3.15
CA HIS A 196 9.63 -12.99 4.25
C HIS A 196 11.02 -13.58 3.96
N ALA A 197 11.08 -14.76 3.31
CA ALA A 197 12.35 -15.38 2.93
C ALA A 197 13.15 -14.57 1.88
N LEU A 198 12.52 -13.59 1.21
CA LEU A 198 13.18 -12.70 0.26
C LEU A 198 13.76 -11.43 0.91
N GLY A 199 13.43 -11.13 2.17
CA GLY A 199 13.97 -9.95 2.88
C GLY A 199 13.01 -9.28 3.86
N PRO A 200 11.78 -8.90 3.46
CA PRO A 200 10.91 -8.07 4.28
C PRO A 200 10.61 -8.67 5.65
N ARG A 201 10.81 -7.87 6.70
CA ARG A 201 10.46 -8.27 8.07
C ARG A 201 8.94 -8.23 8.28
N ILE A 202 8.23 -7.30 7.64
CA ILE A 202 6.77 -7.18 7.73
C ILE A 202 6.19 -7.32 6.32
N VAL A 203 5.18 -8.18 6.19
CA VAL A 203 4.39 -8.35 4.97
C VAL A 203 2.95 -8.02 5.30
N VAL A 204 2.34 -7.11 4.54
CA VAL A 204 0.93 -6.78 4.67
C VAL A 204 0.25 -6.96 3.31
N VAL A 205 -0.56 -8.00 3.17
CA VAL A 205 -1.41 -8.17 1.99
C VAL A 205 -2.59 -7.20 2.15
N SER A 206 -2.55 -6.09 1.42
CA SER A 206 -3.40 -4.91 1.65
C SER A 206 -4.86 -5.09 1.21
N SER A 207 -5.12 -6.06 0.34
CA SER A 207 -6.46 -6.47 -0.03
C SER A 207 -6.49 -7.90 -0.56
N PHE A 208 -7.51 -8.64 -0.17
CA PHE A 208 -7.82 -9.99 -0.62
C PHE A 208 -9.32 -10.11 -0.76
N THR A 209 -9.79 -10.59 -1.92
CA THR A 209 -11.23 -10.80 -2.14
C THR A 209 -11.57 -12.27 -1.85
N PRO A 210 -12.20 -12.59 -0.71
CA PRO A 210 -12.57 -13.95 -0.40
C PRO A 210 -13.61 -14.49 -1.40
N PRO A 211 -13.39 -15.67 -2.02
CA PRO A 211 -14.28 -16.20 -3.06
C PRO A 211 -15.74 -16.34 -2.64
N LYS A 212 -15.99 -16.60 -1.35
CA LYS A 212 -17.34 -16.84 -0.79
C LYS A 212 -17.99 -15.57 -0.21
N GLU A 213 -17.25 -14.49 -0.04
CA GLU A 213 -17.71 -13.28 0.64
C GLU A 213 -17.32 -12.00 -0.14
N PRO A 214 -17.78 -11.85 -1.40
CA PRO A 214 -17.33 -10.77 -2.29
C PRO A 214 -17.67 -9.35 -1.81
N HIS A 215 -18.51 -9.24 -0.78
CA HIS A 215 -18.90 -7.99 -0.10
C HIS A 215 -17.94 -7.63 1.06
N ARG A 216 -16.91 -8.45 1.31
CA ARG A 216 -15.82 -8.19 2.25
C ARG A 216 -14.50 -8.07 1.50
N LEU A 217 -13.56 -7.39 2.14
CA LEU A 217 -12.14 -7.47 1.83
C LEU A 217 -11.41 -7.98 3.06
N TRP A 218 -10.42 -8.82 2.87
CA TRP A 218 -9.51 -9.25 3.92
C TRP A 218 -8.16 -8.59 3.72
N LEU A 219 -7.51 -8.21 4.82
CA LEU A 219 -6.11 -7.83 4.86
C LEU A 219 -5.39 -8.88 5.69
N TYR A 220 -4.18 -9.28 5.29
CA TYR A 220 -3.34 -10.17 6.08
C TYR A 220 -2.08 -9.45 6.49
N ALA A 221 -1.62 -9.70 7.72
CA ALA A 221 -0.35 -9.20 8.21
C ALA A 221 0.44 -10.32 8.86
N SER A 222 1.76 -10.27 8.70
CA SER A 222 2.71 -11.10 9.41
C SER A 222 4.04 -10.39 9.57
N GLN A 223 4.76 -10.78 10.63
CA GLN A 223 6.09 -10.28 10.94
C GLN A 223 7.05 -11.44 11.18
N ALA A 224 8.16 -11.47 10.44
CA ALA A 224 9.22 -12.46 10.63
C ALA A 224 9.91 -12.30 12.01
N VAL A 225 10.08 -13.42 12.71
CA VAL A 225 10.83 -13.51 13.98
C VAL A 225 11.63 -14.82 13.98
N GLY A 226 12.96 -14.71 13.87
CA GLY A 226 13.83 -15.88 13.73
C GLY A 226 13.46 -16.69 12.48
N GLN A 227 13.14 -17.98 12.66
CA GLN A 227 12.68 -18.88 11.58
C GLN A 227 11.14 -18.95 11.48
N GLY A 228 10.41 -18.22 12.32
CA GLY A 228 8.96 -18.27 12.41
C GLY A 228 8.30 -16.92 12.11
N LEU A 229 6.98 -16.88 12.34
CA LEU A 229 6.17 -15.67 12.22
C LEU A 229 5.61 -15.25 13.58
N SER A 230 5.43 -13.95 13.73
CA SER A 230 4.68 -13.30 14.80
C SER A 230 3.67 -12.34 14.16
N ASN A 231 2.74 -11.81 14.95
CA ASN A 231 1.73 -10.85 14.47
C ASN A 231 0.99 -11.38 13.22
N THR A 232 0.72 -12.68 13.19
CA THR A 232 0.00 -13.34 12.10
C THR A 232 -1.50 -13.18 12.33
N PHE A 233 -2.13 -12.26 11.61
CA PHE A 233 -3.56 -12.01 11.72
C PHE A 233 -4.15 -11.54 10.40
N LYS A 234 -5.46 -11.64 10.28
CA LYS A 234 -6.23 -10.99 9.23
C LYS A 234 -7.19 -9.94 9.79
N MET A 235 -7.50 -8.94 8.98
CA MET A 235 -8.54 -7.96 9.24
C MET A 235 -9.60 -8.07 8.16
N GLU A 236 -10.84 -8.30 8.56
CA GLU A 236 -11.98 -8.33 7.66
C GLU A 236 -12.67 -6.97 7.68
N VAL A 237 -12.89 -6.38 6.51
CA VAL A 237 -13.51 -5.06 6.37
C VAL A 237 -14.63 -5.09 5.34
N PRO A 238 -15.65 -4.21 5.45
CA PRO A 238 -16.68 -4.10 4.43
C PRO A 238 -16.07 -3.60 3.11
N ARG A 239 -16.44 -4.24 2.01
CA ARG A 239 -16.16 -3.74 0.66
C ARG A 239 -17.19 -2.66 0.33
N LEU A 240 -16.73 -1.43 0.12
CA LEU A 240 -17.60 -0.33 -0.29
C LEU A 240 -17.89 -0.44 -1.81
N PRO A 241 -19.12 -0.17 -2.27
CA PRO A 241 -19.55 -0.36 -3.65
C PRO A 241 -19.12 0.80 -4.56
N ALA A 242 -17.82 1.11 -4.56
CA ALA A 242 -17.22 2.13 -5.40
C ALA A 242 -15.79 1.71 -5.79
N TYR A 243 -15.32 2.23 -6.91
CA TYR A 243 -13.92 2.13 -7.30
C TYR A 243 -13.17 3.34 -6.74
N TYR A 244 -12.02 3.06 -6.11
CA TYR A 244 -11.15 4.08 -5.54
C TYR A 244 -9.76 3.91 -6.13
N SER A 245 -9.12 5.02 -6.47
CA SER A 245 -7.69 5.05 -6.78
C SER A 245 -6.95 5.73 -5.62
N GLY A 246 -5.71 5.30 -5.38
CA GLY A 246 -4.83 5.90 -4.37
C GLY A 246 -5.00 5.42 -2.95
N THR A 247 -5.84 4.39 -2.71
CA THR A 247 -6.01 3.79 -1.38
C THR A 247 -4.80 3.00 -0.93
N GLY A 248 -4.09 2.32 -1.85
CA GLY A 248 -2.81 1.65 -1.57
C GLY A 248 -1.74 2.64 -1.15
N ASP A 249 -1.57 3.72 -1.91
CA ASP A 249 -0.62 4.80 -1.59
C ASP A 249 -0.91 5.43 -0.21
N LEU A 250 -2.18 5.68 0.10
CA LEU A 250 -2.61 6.16 1.42
C LEU A 250 -2.29 5.15 2.53
N PHE A 251 -2.57 3.87 2.27
CA PHE A 251 -2.33 2.78 3.22
C PHE A 251 -0.85 2.66 3.56
N ALA A 252 0.03 2.62 2.56
CA ALA A 252 1.47 2.50 2.76
C ALA A 252 2.05 3.71 3.51
N ALA A 253 1.59 4.92 3.17
CA ALA A 253 1.99 6.15 3.85
C ALA A 253 1.58 6.18 5.32
N LEU A 254 0.33 5.82 5.63
CA LEU A 254 -0.15 5.73 7.01
C LEU A 254 0.58 4.62 7.78
N LEU A 255 0.80 3.46 7.17
CA LEU A 255 1.51 2.35 7.82
C LEU A 255 2.93 2.76 8.21
N LEU A 256 3.64 3.44 7.32
CA LEU A 256 4.95 4.03 7.61
C LEU A 256 4.85 4.97 8.82
N SER A 257 3.96 5.95 8.79
CA SER A 257 3.82 6.94 9.87
C SER A 257 3.47 6.31 11.22
N TRP A 258 2.54 5.36 11.26
CA TRP A 258 2.11 4.71 12.50
C TRP A 258 3.18 3.77 13.06
N LEU A 259 3.97 3.12 12.22
CA LEU A 259 5.12 2.34 12.66
C LEU A 259 6.31 3.20 13.07
N THR A 260 6.48 4.41 12.52
CA THR A 260 7.43 5.39 13.07
C THR A 260 7.07 5.76 14.51
N ARG A 261 5.77 5.93 14.82
CA ARG A 261 5.30 6.27 16.17
C ARG A 261 5.24 5.08 17.13
N HIS A 262 4.92 3.89 16.61
CA HIS A 262 4.73 2.67 17.39
C HIS A 262 5.50 1.48 16.75
N PRO A 263 6.84 1.51 16.75
CA PRO A 263 7.68 0.58 15.98
C PRO A 263 7.55 -0.89 16.39
N SER A 264 7.09 -1.17 17.61
CA SER A 264 6.92 -2.51 18.17
C SER A 264 5.46 -3.00 18.19
N ASN A 265 4.50 -2.22 17.70
CA ASN A 265 3.08 -2.56 17.78
C ASN A 265 2.39 -2.54 16.40
N LEU A 266 2.70 -3.57 15.60
CA LEU A 266 2.14 -3.74 14.26
C LEU A 266 0.61 -3.82 14.27
N LYS A 267 0.02 -4.49 15.27
CA LYS A 267 -1.42 -4.59 15.42
C LYS A 267 -2.07 -3.20 15.56
N LEU A 268 -1.59 -2.38 16.50
CA LEU A 268 -2.11 -1.02 16.71
C LEU A 268 -1.96 -0.16 15.45
N ALA A 269 -0.79 -0.23 14.79
CA ALA A 269 -0.53 0.52 13.58
C ALA A 269 -1.55 0.15 12.48
N LEU A 270 -1.75 -1.15 12.22
CA LEU A 270 -2.67 -1.61 11.19
C LEU A 270 -4.15 -1.37 11.53
N GLU A 271 -4.54 -1.54 12.79
CA GLU A 271 -5.90 -1.19 13.24
C GLU A 271 -6.20 0.29 12.96
N THR A 272 -5.23 1.13 13.27
CA THR A 272 -5.33 2.58 13.04
C THR A 272 -5.39 2.92 11.55
N VAL A 273 -4.46 2.37 10.76
CA VAL A 273 -4.41 2.56 9.30
C VAL A 273 -5.72 2.14 8.63
N VAL A 274 -6.20 0.94 8.94
CA VAL A 274 -7.43 0.39 8.35
C VAL A 274 -8.64 1.24 8.75
N ALA A 275 -8.74 1.68 10.01
CA ALA A 275 -9.79 2.57 10.45
C ALA A 275 -9.78 3.91 9.71
N THR A 276 -8.59 4.54 9.55
CA THR A 276 -8.43 5.79 8.81
C THR A 276 -8.81 5.64 7.34
N VAL A 277 -8.29 4.61 6.65
CA VAL A 277 -8.60 4.33 5.24
C VAL A 277 -10.10 4.12 5.05
N GLN A 278 -10.74 3.33 5.90
CA GLN A 278 -12.19 3.11 5.86
C GLN A 278 -12.98 4.41 6.09
N ALA A 279 -12.55 5.28 7.01
CA ALA A 279 -13.19 6.58 7.23
C ALA A 279 -13.08 7.49 5.99
N VAL A 280 -11.89 7.57 5.38
CA VAL A 280 -11.65 8.31 4.13
C VAL A 280 -12.53 7.76 3.00
N MET A 281 -12.57 6.44 2.81
CA MET A 281 -13.33 5.82 1.74
C MET A 281 -14.85 5.97 1.94
N ARG A 282 -15.35 5.89 3.17
CA ARG A 282 -16.77 6.16 3.50
C ARG A 282 -17.14 7.60 3.18
N ARG A 283 -16.35 8.58 3.66
CA ARG A 283 -16.59 10.00 3.32
C ARG A 283 -16.54 10.26 1.82
N THR A 284 -15.64 9.56 1.14
CA THR A 284 -15.54 9.62 -0.33
C THR A 284 -16.80 9.06 -0.99
N ASN A 285 -17.28 7.89 -0.55
CA ASN A 285 -18.52 7.28 -1.04
C ASN A 285 -19.76 8.15 -0.76
N ASP A 286 -19.85 8.77 0.41
CA ASP A 286 -20.99 9.60 0.80
C ASP A 286 -21.04 10.88 -0.04
N ALA A 287 -19.88 11.53 -0.22
CA ALA A 287 -19.76 12.70 -1.09
C ALA A 287 -20.04 12.36 -2.57
N GLN A 288 -19.69 11.16 -3.02
CA GLN A 288 -20.05 10.67 -4.36
C GLN A 288 -21.56 10.39 -4.48
N SER A 289 -22.15 9.77 -3.46
CA SER A 289 -23.57 9.39 -3.43
C SER A 289 -24.48 10.62 -3.46
N ALA A 290 -24.07 11.72 -2.82
CA ALA A 290 -24.76 13.01 -2.86
C ALA A 290 -24.75 13.69 -4.24
N ASN A 291 -23.78 13.37 -5.11
CA ASN A 291 -23.60 13.95 -6.44
C ASN A 291 -24.10 13.04 -7.58
N ARG A 292 -24.89 11.99 -7.27
CA ARG A 292 -25.45 11.07 -8.27
C ARG A 292 -26.51 11.75 -9.15
N THR A 293 -26.10 12.41 -10.23
CA THR A 293 -26.89 12.32 -11.46
C THR A 293 -26.52 10.97 -12.08
N PHE A 294 -27.35 9.96 -11.85
CA PHE A 294 -27.14 8.58 -12.31
C PHE A 294 -27.14 8.55 -13.86
N VAL A 295 -25.98 8.76 -14.51
CA VAL A 295 -25.89 8.58 -15.97
C VAL A 295 -25.68 7.10 -16.23
N ARG A 296 -26.79 6.38 -16.39
CA ARG A 296 -26.80 5.00 -16.89
C ARG A 296 -26.48 5.05 -18.39
N SER A 297 -25.20 5.06 -18.76
CA SER A 297 -24.79 4.93 -20.17
C SER A 297 -24.78 3.45 -20.57
N TYR A 298 -25.69 3.09 -21.48
CA TYR A 298 -25.76 1.78 -22.11
C TYR A 298 -24.84 1.77 -23.33
N GLU A 299 -23.68 1.12 -23.26
CA GLU A 299 -22.94 0.73 -24.46
C GLU A 299 -23.43 -0.66 -24.90
N ARG A 300 -23.98 -0.72 -26.12
CA ARG A 300 -24.43 -1.96 -26.74
C ARG A 300 -23.25 -2.56 -27.50
N THR A 301 -22.54 -3.50 -26.90
CA THR A 301 -21.67 -4.43 -27.63
C THR A 301 -22.36 -5.78 -27.78
N THR A 302 -22.14 -6.44 -28.90
CA THR A 302 -23.05 -7.41 -29.52
C THR A 302 -23.29 -8.73 -28.79
N THR A 303 -22.74 -8.96 -27.58
CA THR A 303 -22.93 -10.23 -26.86
C THR A 303 -22.83 -10.18 -25.31
N SER A 304 -22.70 -9.03 -24.66
CA SER A 304 -22.72 -8.98 -23.17
C SER A 304 -23.20 -7.65 -22.58
N PHE A 305 -23.85 -7.73 -21.42
CA PHE A 305 -24.28 -6.59 -20.62
C PHE A 305 -23.21 -6.25 -19.59
N THR A 306 -22.50 -5.14 -19.76
CA THR A 306 -21.55 -4.65 -18.75
C THR A 306 -21.95 -3.24 -18.33
N PRO A 307 -22.26 -2.99 -17.04
CA PRO A 307 -22.44 -1.63 -16.56
C PRO A 307 -21.13 -0.85 -16.72
N SER A 308 -21.19 0.29 -17.42
CA SER A 308 -20.07 1.24 -17.47
C SER A 308 -20.21 2.23 -16.31
N TYR A 309 -19.25 2.23 -15.39
CA TYR A 309 -19.19 3.18 -14.30
C TYR A 309 -18.45 4.43 -14.80
N SER A 310 -19.16 5.52 -15.06
CA SER A 310 -18.58 6.79 -15.51
C SER A 310 -18.60 7.83 -14.39
N TYR A 311 -17.88 7.57 -13.29
CA TYR A 311 -17.41 8.62 -12.38
C TYR A 311 -16.30 8.07 -11.48
N VAL A 312 -15.12 8.68 -11.52
CA VAL A 312 -14.04 8.40 -10.56
C VAL A 312 -14.12 9.46 -9.47
N GLY A 313 -14.61 9.11 -8.28
CA GLY A 313 -14.61 10.06 -7.19
C GLY A 313 -13.31 10.00 -6.43
N GLU A 314 -12.58 11.10 -6.46
CA GLU A 314 -11.31 11.29 -5.77
C GLU A 314 -11.44 11.18 -4.25
N LEU A 315 -10.42 10.59 -3.62
CA LEU A 315 -10.35 10.48 -2.16
C LEU A 315 -10.56 11.83 -1.49
N LYS A 316 -11.41 11.87 -0.47
CA LYS A 316 -11.69 13.08 0.31
C LYS A 316 -10.64 13.30 1.39
N LEU A 317 -9.36 13.34 1.02
CA LEU A 317 -8.23 13.43 1.96
C LEU A 317 -8.28 14.68 2.83
N ILE A 318 -8.40 15.87 2.22
CA ILE A 318 -8.46 17.14 2.96
C ILE A 318 -9.64 17.15 3.94
N GLN A 319 -10.81 16.67 3.50
CA GLN A 319 -12.02 16.61 4.34
C GLN A 319 -11.92 15.54 5.43
N SER A 320 -10.96 14.62 5.31
CA SER A 320 -10.69 13.55 6.28
C SER A 320 -9.48 13.86 7.16
N ARG A 321 -8.99 15.11 7.17
CA ARG A 321 -7.86 15.55 8.01
C ARG A 321 -7.97 15.06 9.46
N ARG A 322 -9.15 15.21 10.08
CA ARG A 322 -9.36 14.80 11.48
C ARG A 322 -9.27 13.29 11.67
N ASP A 323 -9.74 12.48 10.73
CA ASP A 323 -9.63 11.01 10.81
C ASP A 323 -8.19 10.54 10.60
N ILE A 324 -7.36 11.35 9.94
CA ILE A 324 -5.93 11.09 9.74
C ILE A 324 -5.12 11.50 10.98
N GLU A 325 -5.31 12.72 11.50
CA GLU A 325 -4.59 13.21 12.69
C GLU A 325 -5.02 12.47 13.97
N PHE A 326 -6.33 12.23 14.10
CA PHE A 326 -6.96 11.69 15.31
C PHE A 326 -7.85 10.51 14.97
N PRO A 327 -7.30 9.41 14.44
CA PRO A 327 -8.09 8.23 14.17
C PRO A 327 -8.70 7.73 15.47
N THR A 328 -9.99 7.46 15.43
CA THR A 328 -10.80 7.04 16.59
C THR A 328 -10.20 5.81 17.29
N ALA A 329 -9.48 4.95 16.54
CA ALA A 329 -8.81 3.77 17.07
C ALA A 329 -7.57 4.07 17.95
N ALA A 330 -6.88 5.20 17.73
CA ALA A 330 -5.61 5.50 18.42
C ALA A 330 -5.76 6.39 19.68
N HIS A 331 -6.91 7.08 19.84
CA HIS A 331 -7.13 8.08 20.89
C HIS A 331 -8.13 7.66 21.97
N GLN A 332 -8.68 6.45 21.89
CA GLN A 332 -9.56 5.91 22.91
C GLN A 332 -8.91 4.69 23.58
N PRO A 333 -9.09 4.51 24.91
CA PRO A 333 -8.79 3.24 25.60
C PRO A 333 -9.50 2.02 24.98
N GLU A 334 -10.46 2.26 24.08
CA GLU A 334 -11.29 1.28 23.38
C GLU A 334 -11.05 1.31 21.86
N GLY A 335 -9.81 1.16 21.39
CA GLY A 335 -9.51 1.04 19.94
C GLY A 335 -10.36 -0.04 19.24
N ALA A 336 -10.79 -1.05 19.99
CA ALA A 336 -11.79 -2.05 19.61
C ALA A 336 -13.14 -1.46 19.16
N ALA A 337 -13.69 -0.47 19.87
CA ALA A 337 -15.01 0.10 19.58
C ALA A 337 -15.02 0.91 18.27
N ALA A 338 -13.92 1.61 17.97
CA ALA A 338 -13.74 2.33 16.71
C ALA A 338 -13.64 1.39 15.51
N LEU A 339 -12.93 0.27 15.66
CA LEU A 339 -12.84 -0.79 14.65
C LEU A 339 -14.19 -1.44 14.41
N VAL A 340 -14.93 -1.76 15.47
CA VAL A 340 -16.30 -2.30 15.39
C VAL A 340 -17.24 -1.31 14.70
N ALA A 341 -17.20 -0.03 15.04
CA ALA A 341 -17.98 1.01 14.37
C ALA A 341 -17.60 1.14 12.88
N ALA A 342 -16.35 0.85 12.54
CA ALA A 342 -15.86 0.80 11.17
C ALA A 342 -16.18 -0.51 10.43
N GLY A 343 -16.77 -1.51 11.10
CA GLY A 343 -17.07 -2.84 10.57
C GLY A 343 -15.83 -3.73 10.44
N VAL A 344 -14.74 -3.42 11.14
CA VAL A 344 -13.47 -4.15 11.08
C VAL A 344 -13.46 -5.27 12.10
N THR A 345 -13.17 -6.49 11.66
CA THR A 345 -12.98 -7.67 12.53
C THR A 345 -11.54 -8.14 12.44
N VAL A 346 -10.87 -8.35 13.57
CA VAL A 346 -9.47 -8.85 13.61
C VAL A 346 -9.49 -10.34 13.98
N VAL A 347 -8.84 -11.19 13.19
CA VAL A 347 -8.79 -12.64 13.41
C VAL A 347 -7.33 -13.07 13.47
N PHE A 348 -6.91 -13.64 14.60
CA PHE A 348 -5.56 -14.17 14.75
C PHE A 348 -5.46 -15.52 14.06
N LEU A 349 -4.37 -15.73 13.33
CA LEU A 349 -4.11 -16.94 12.57
C LEU A 349 -2.95 -17.69 13.23
N THR A 350 -3.15 -18.98 13.48
CA THR A 350 -2.09 -19.85 14.01
C THR A 350 -1.40 -20.61 12.88
N ASP A 351 -0.23 -21.18 13.17
CA ASP A 351 0.54 -21.97 12.20
C ASP A 351 -0.11 -23.33 11.88
N ASP A 352 -1.05 -23.79 12.71
CA ASP A 352 -1.73 -25.07 12.52
C ASP A 352 -2.90 -24.94 11.54
N LYS A 353 -2.95 -25.85 10.56
CA LYS A 353 -3.87 -25.84 9.42
C LYS A 353 -5.36 -25.86 9.78
N ASP A 354 -5.71 -26.09 11.04
CA ASP A 354 -7.07 -26.36 11.49
C ASP A 354 -7.56 -25.47 12.65
N ASP A 355 -6.74 -24.58 13.22
CA ASP A 355 -7.14 -23.74 14.37
C ASP A 355 -7.14 -22.24 14.05
N VAL A 356 -8.26 -21.76 13.52
CA VAL A 356 -8.57 -20.32 13.44
C VAL A 356 -9.21 -19.89 14.75
N VAL A 357 -8.45 -19.23 15.63
CA VAL A 357 -9.03 -18.60 16.82
C VAL A 357 -9.64 -17.26 16.41
N ARG A 358 -10.97 -17.26 16.21
CA ARG A 358 -11.73 -16.04 15.93
C ARG A 358 -11.92 -15.23 17.19
N TYR A 359 -11.20 -14.11 17.28
CA TYR A 359 -11.48 -13.07 18.27
C TYR A 359 -12.37 -12.02 17.62
N THR A 360 -13.69 -12.15 17.75
CA THR A 360 -14.54 -11.01 17.44
C THR A 360 -14.33 -9.98 18.56
N LEU A 361 -14.01 -8.73 18.18
CA LEU A 361 -13.99 -7.58 19.11
C LEU A 361 -15.41 -7.36 19.63
N SER A 362 -15.86 -8.17 20.58
CA SER A 362 -17.17 -8.08 21.20
C SER A 362 -17.11 -8.21 22.72
N SER A 363 -15.97 -7.90 23.34
CA SER A 363 -15.92 -7.66 24.79
C SER A 363 -14.73 -6.76 25.16
N PRO A 364 -14.90 -5.79 26.08
CA PRO A 364 -13.81 -4.97 26.63
C PRO A 364 -12.75 -5.75 27.42
N ASP A 365 -13.00 -7.02 27.71
CA ASP A 365 -12.18 -7.80 28.65
C ASP A 365 -11.29 -8.83 27.95
N VAL A 366 -10.25 -8.39 27.22
CA VAL A 366 -9.08 -9.26 26.98
C VAL A 366 -7.79 -8.43 27.03
N ILE A 367 -7.27 -8.27 28.23
CA ILE A 367 -5.84 -7.96 28.45
C ILE A 367 -5.10 -9.28 28.22
N LEU A 368 -4.29 -9.37 27.17
CA LEU A 368 -3.35 -10.49 27.01
C LEU A 368 -2.05 -10.16 27.77
N SER A 369 -1.76 -11.02 28.74
CA SER A 369 -0.48 -11.15 29.46
C SER A 369 0.64 -11.65 28.57
#